data_AF-A0A350M2Q7-F1
#
_entry.id   AF-A0A350M2Q7-F1
#
_cell.length_a   1.000
_cell.length_b   1.000
_cell.length_c   1.000
_cell.angle_alpha   90.00
_cell.angle_beta   90.00
_cell.angle_gamma   90.00
#
_symmetry.space_group_name_H-M   'P 1'
#
loop_
_entity.id
_entity.type
_entity.pdbx_description
1 polymer ?
#
loop_
_entity_poly.entity_id
_entity_poly.type
_entity_poly.pdbx_seq_one_letter_code
_entity_poly.pdbx_strand_id
1 'polypeptide(L)' 'MPENKFSILLKYVAPVVVAGNVVFVLWILYNGINEGFAGTNIEKISYVTLMMLLLANAIIIYRKQSD' A
#
# COMPACT_ATOMS: atom_id res chain seq x y z
N MET A 1 -15.97 21.88 -18.20
CA MET A 1 -15.57 22.02 -16.78
C MET A 1 -14.09 21.71 -16.72
N PRO A 2 -13.20 22.66 -16.37
CA PRO A 2 -11.76 22.44 -16.44
C PRO A 2 -11.38 21.32 -15.46
N GLU A 3 -10.71 20.29 -15.97
CA GLU A 3 -10.18 19.22 -15.13
C GLU A 3 -9.19 19.81 -14.13
N ASN A 4 -9.52 19.69 -12.84
CA ASN A 4 -8.66 20.10 -11.75
C ASN A 4 -7.39 19.24 -11.77
N LYS A 5 -6.22 19.89 -11.77
CA LYS A 5 -4.90 19.21 -11.77
C LYS A 5 -4.77 18.12 -10.70
N PHE A 6 -5.49 18.29 -9.58
CA PHE A 6 -5.58 17.33 -8.49
C PHE A 6 -6.23 15.99 -8.89
N SER A 7 -7.27 16.01 -9.74
CA SER A 7 -7.93 14.78 -10.20
C SER A 7 -7.09 14.03 -11.22
N ILE A 8 -6.41 14.77 -12.11
CA ILE A 8 -5.45 14.18 -13.06
C ILE A 8 -4.31 13.52 -12.28
N LEU A 9 -3.75 14.21 -11.27
CA LEU A 9 -2.76 13.64 -10.36
C LEU A 9 -3.26 12.36 -9.70
N LEU A 10 -4.46 12.38 -9.09
CA LEU A 10 -5.04 11.19 -8.46
C LEU A 10 -5.25 10.05 -9.45
N LYS A 11 -5.65 10.33 -10.69
CA LYS A 11 -5.90 9.31 -11.72
C LYS A 11 -4.63 8.53 -12.11
N TYR A 12 -3.47 9.19 -12.13
CA TYR A 12 -2.21 8.56 -12.51
C TYR A 12 -1.35 8.10 -11.31
N VAL A 13 -1.39 8.83 -10.20
CA VAL A 13 -0.60 8.51 -9.00
C VAL A 13 -1.24 7.39 -8.18
N ALA A 14 -2.58 7.35 -8.08
CA ALA A 14 -3.26 6.30 -7.33
C ALA A 14 -2.88 4.87 -7.77
N PRO A 15 -2.93 4.49 -9.07
CA PRO A 15 -2.58 3.14 -9.48
C PRO A 15 -1.11 2.80 -9.22
N VAL A 16 -0.20 3.77 -9.37
CA VAL A 16 1.23 3.58 -9.06
C VAL A 16 1.45 3.35 -7.57
N VAL A 17 0.76 4.11 -6.71
CA VAL A 17 0.81 3.93 -5.26
C VAL A 17 0.24 2.57 -4.86
N VAL A 18 -0.89 2.15 -5.45
CA VAL A 18 -1.48 0.82 -5.18
C VAL A 18 -0.54 -0.30 -5.64
N ALA A 19 0.05 -0.20 -6.84
CA ALA A 19 0.99 -1.20 -7.34
C ALA A 19 2.26 -1.28 -6.46
N GLY A 20 2.85 -0.13 -6.11
CA GLY A 20 3.99 -0.06 -5.21
C GLY A 20 3.68 -0.65 -3.84
N ASN A 21 2.48 -0.41 -3.33
CA ASN A 21 1.99 -0.98 -2.08
C ASN A 21 1.91 -2.51 -2.14
N VAL A 22 1.32 -3.08 -3.21
CA VAL A 22 1.24 -4.54 -3.39
C VAL A 22 2.63 -5.16 -3.48
N VAL A 23 3.55 -4.57 -4.24
CA VAL A 23 4.94 -5.04 -4.36
C VAL A 23 5.66 -4.96 -3.01
N PHE A 24 5.46 -3.89 -2.25
CA PHE A 24 6.06 -3.71 -0.93
C PHE A 24 5.59 -4.78 0.06
N VAL A 25 4.29 -5.12 0.04
CA VAL A 25 3.72 -6.20 0.84
C VAL A 25 4.30 -7.55 0.46
N LEU A 26 4.35 -7.86 -0.84
CA LEU A 26 4.92 -9.12 -1.34
C LEU A 26 6.42 -9.24 -1.01
N TRP A 27 7.16 -8.14 -1.12
CA TRP A 27 8.58 -8.07 -0.76
C TRP A 27 8.80 -8.39 0.72
N ILE A 28 8.00 -7.80 1.61
CA ILE A 28 8.08 -8.09 3.05
C ILE A 28 7.70 -9.53 3.33
N LEU A 29 6.64 -10.05 2.70
CA LEU A 29 6.24 -11.45 2.88
C LEU A 29 7.37 -12.40 2.45
N TYR A 30 7.97 -12.13 1.29
CA TYR A 30 9.07 -12.94 0.76
C TYR A 30 10.30 -12.90 1.68
N ASN A 31 10.74 -11.72 2.11
CA ASN A 31 11.86 -11.59 3.04
C ASN A 31 11.55 -12.19 4.41
N GLY A 32 10.33 -11.99 4.93
CA GLY A 32 9.89 -12.60 6.17
C GLY A 32 9.91 -14.13 6.12
N ILE A 33 9.42 -14.74 5.03
CA ILE A 33 9.45 -16.19 4.83
C ILE A 33 10.89 -16.69 4.65
N ASN A 34 11.69 -16.02 3.83
CA ASN A 34 13.05 -16.43 3.48
C ASN A 34 14.04 -16.29 4.65
N GLU A 35 13.90 -15.25 5.47
CA GLU A 35 14.70 -15.01 6.67
C GLU A 35 14.09 -15.65 7.94
N GLY A 36 12.98 -16.39 7.80
CA GLY A 36 12.31 -17.07 8.92
C GLY A 36 11.72 -16.12 9.97
N PHE A 37 11.43 -14.86 9.60
CA PHE A 37 11.03 -13.80 10.51
C PHE A 37 12.01 -13.64 11.69
N ALA A 38 13.31 -13.64 11.43
CA ALA A 38 14.35 -13.45 12.45
C ALA A 38 14.46 -12.00 13.02
N GLY A 39 13.52 -11.10 12.68
CA GLY A 39 13.46 -9.74 13.21
C GLY A 39 12.87 -9.64 14.63
N THR A 40 13.18 -8.54 15.32
CA THR A 40 12.67 -8.23 16.66
C THR A 40 11.14 -8.13 16.66
N ASN A 41 10.46 -8.49 17.76
CA ASN A 41 8.99 -8.48 17.84
C ASN A 41 8.34 -7.13 17.43
N ILE A 42 9.04 -6.02 17.67
CA ILE A 42 8.60 -4.68 17.28
C ILE A 42 8.61 -4.48 15.75
N GLU A 43 9.61 -5.00 15.04
CA GLU A 43 9.66 -4.92 13.58
C GLU A 43 8.49 -5.68 12.96
N LYS A 44 8.19 -6.88 13.47
CA LYS A 44 7.05 -7.68 13.02
C LYS A 44 5.72 -6.93 13.17
N ILE A 45 5.50 -6.30 14.33
CA ILE A 45 4.29 -5.50 14.58
C ILE A 45 4.23 -4.30 13.64
N SER A 46 5.33 -3.57 13.48
CA SER A 46 5.40 -2.41 12.59
C SER A 46 5.12 -2.79 11.14
N TYR A 47 5.57 -3.97 10.69
CA TYR A 47 5.28 -4.50 9.37
C TYR A 47 3.81 -4.86 9.18
N VAL A 48 3.20 -5.55 10.15
CA VAL A 48 1.78 -5.89 10.10
C VAL A 48 0.91 -4.64 10.11
N THR A 49 1.24 -3.66 10.96
CA THR A 49 0.53 -2.38 11.02
C THR A 49 0.67 -1.60 9.71
N LEU A 50 1.86 -1.54 9.12
CA LEU A 50 2.08 -0.93 7.81
C LEU A 50 1.27 -1.63 6.72
N MET A 51 1.27 -2.97 6.68
CA MET A 51 0.46 -3.76 5.74
C MET A 51 -1.03 -3.42 5.84
N MET A 52 -1.56 -3.37 7.06
CA MET A 52 -2.97 -3.05 7.33
C MET A 52 -3.32 -1.62 6.91
N LEU A 53 -2.45 -0.64 7.23
CA LEU A 53 -2.61 0.75 6.79
C LEU A 53 -2.57 0.87 5.26
N LEU A 54 -1.72 0.10 4.61
CA LEU A 54 -1.58 0.07 3.16
C LEU A 54 -2.82 -0.49 2.47
N LEU A 55 -3.35 -1.60 2.99
CA LEU A 55 -4.60 -2.20 2.57
C LEU A 55 -5.77 -1.24 2.77
N ALA A 56 -5.87 -0.61 3.94
CA ALA A 56 -6.90 0.37 4.23
C ALA A 56 -6.84 1.56 3.27
N ASN A 57 -5.64 2.08 3.00
CA ASN A 57 -5.45 3.19 2.07
C ASN A 57 -5.85 2.81 0.63
N ALA A 58 -5.46 1.61 0.17
CA ALA A 58 -5.85 1.10 -1.14
C ALA A 58 -7.38 0.92 -1.25
N ILE A 59 -8.03 0.38 -0.22
CA ILE A 59 -9.49 0.21 -0.18
C ILE A 59 -10.21 1.56 -0.18
N ILE A 60 -9.75 2.54 0.60
CA ILE A 60 -10.33 3.88 0.67
C ILE A 60 -10.25 4.56 -0.71
N ILE A 61 -9.09 4.48 -1.37
CA ILE A 61 -8.89 5.06 -2.70
C ILE A 61 -9.79 4.37 -3.73
N TYR A 62 -9.87 3.03 -3.69
CA TYR A 62 -10.71 2.25 -4.60
C TYR A 62 -12.20 2.58 -4.44
N ARG A 63 -12.69 2.64 -3.20
CA ARG A 63 -14.08 3.01 -2.90
C ARG A 63 -14.38 4.44 -3.33
N LYS A 64 -13.46 5.38 -3.09
CA LYS A 64 -13.63 6.79 -3.48
C LYS A 64 -13.58 7.02 -4.99
N GLN A 65 -12.95 6.13 -5.77
CA GLN A 65 -12.99 6.17 -7.23
C GLN A 65 -14.25 5.50 -7.81
N SER A 66 -15.01 4.73 -7.01
CA SER A 66 -16.21 4.00 -7.45
C SER A 66 -17.53 4.72 -7.17
N ASP A 67 -17.51 5.79 -6.36
CA ASP A 67 -18.61 6.76 -6.15
C ASP A 67 -18.39 8.00 -7.03
#